data_AF-A0A139NZ80-F1
#
_entry.id   AF-A0A139NZ80-F1
#
_cell.length_a   1.000
_cell.length_b   1.000
_cell.length_c   1.000
_cell.angle_alpha   90.00
_cell.angle_beta   90.00
_cell.angle_gamma   90.00
#
_symmetry.space_group_name_H-M   'P 1'
#
loop_
_entity.id
_entity.type
_entity.pdbx_description
1 polymer ?
#
loop_
_entity_poly.entity_id
_entity_poly.type
_entity_poly.pdbx_seq_one_letter_code
_entity_poly.pdbx_strand_id
1 'polypeptide(L)'
;MGGPQSPDEDRENFPYYDPKAELAFMKEAIAADIYIVGVCLGAQLLSVAYGAEYEHSPEREIGVYPVTLTMQGLTDPHVSLLGKNIETGHWHGDMPGLIEDAVVLATSQGCPRQIIRFSPKHYAFQAHLEFDPDAVELLITADGEEKLREQSEKLPFVQTPEELRGNDYSEMNAKLYAFLDSLVN
;
A
#
# COMPACT_ATOMS: atom_id res chain seq x y z
N MET A 1 0.78 -6.77 -5.80
CA MET A 1 1.73 -6.56 -4.66
C MET A 1 2.56 -5.31 -4.91
N GLY A 2 3.42 -4.93 -3.96
CA GLY A 2 4.36 -3.82 -4.12
C GLY A 2 5.55 -4.15 -5.01
N GLY A 3 6.48 -3.20 -5.13
CA GLY A 3 7.73 -3.36 -5.88
C GLY A 3 8.59 -2.10 -5.81
N PRO A 4 9.89 -2.19 -6.10
CA PRO A 4 10.80 -1.04 -6.11
C PRO A 4 10.61 -0.09 -7.31
N GLN A 5 9.78 -0.47 -8.29
CA GLN A 5 9.53 0.29 -9.52
C GLN A 5 8.43 1.34 -9.34
N SER A 6 8.33 2.29 -10.28
CA SER A 6 7.19 3.20 -10.41
C SER A 6 6.18 2.72 -11.47
N PRO A 7 4.93 3.23 -11.48
CA PRO A 7 3.96 2.94 -12.54
C PRO A 7 4.37 3.37 -13.96
N ASP A 8 5.37 4.23 -14.11
CA ASP A 8 5.84 4.81 -15.37
C ASP A 8 7.29 4.45 -15.74
N GLU A 9 7.89 3.49 -15.04
CA GLU A 9 9.28 3.03 -15.23
C GLU A 9 9.62 2.71 -16.70
N ASP A 10 10.78 3.19 -17.17
CA ASP A 10 11.21 3.07 -18.57
C ASP A 10 11.99 1.79 -18.91
N ARG A 11 12.08 0.88 -17.93
CA ARG A 11 12.75 -0.44 -18.00
C ARG A 11 14.27 -0.38 -18.08
N GLU A 12 14.90 0.80 -17.97
CA GLU A 12 16.35 0.89 -17.93
C GLU A 12 16.91 0.25 -16.65
N ASN A 13 16.30 0.58 -15.51
CA ASN A 13 16.70 0.04 -14.20
C ASN A 13 16.08 -1.33 -13.91
N PHE A 14 14.89 -1.59 -14.47
CA PHE A 14 14.15 -2.84 -14.28
C PHE A 14 13.75 -3.48 -15.62
N PRO A 15 14.68 -4.12 -16.34
CA PRO A 15 14.41 -4.69 -17.67
C PRO A 15 13.30 -5.74 -17.71
N TYR A 16 13.03 -6.39 -16.58
CA TYR A 16 12.00 -7.41 -16.41
C TYR A 16 10.60 -6.85 -16.19
N TYR A 17 10.47 -5.58 -15.80
CA TYR A 17 9.20 -4.94 -15.48
C TYR A 17 8.63 -4.28 -16.74
N ASP A 18 7.34 -4.45 -17.00
CA ASP A 18 6.64 -3.80 -18.11
C ASP A 18 5.35 -3.16 -17.59
N PRO A 19 5.39 -1.87 -17.20
CA PRO A 19 4.22 -1.21 -16.61
C PRO A 19 3.03 -1.18 -17.57
N LYS A 20 3.27 -1.17 -18.89
CA LYS A 20 2.18 -1.15 -19.88
C LYS A 20 1.45 -2.49 -19.90
N ALA A 21 2.18 -3.60 -19.76
CA ALA A 21 1.59 -4.93 -19.67
C ALA A 21 0.78 -5.09 -18.37
N GLU A 22 1.31 -4.63 -17.24
CA GLU A 22 0.61 -4.64 -15.95
C GLU A 22 -0.69 -3.82 -16.02
N LEU A 23 -0.64 -2.62 -16.59
CA LEU A 23 -1.81 -1.75 -16.76
C LEU A 23 -2.85 -2.35 -17.72
N ALA A 24 -2.42 -3.02 -18.80
CA ALA A 24 -3.32 -3.72 -19.70
C ALA A 24 -4.07 -4.85 -18.97
N PHE A 25 -3.33 -5.66 -18.20
CA PHE A 25 -3.90 -6.74 -17.40
C PHE A 25 -4.88 -6.22 -16.34
N MET A 26 -4.54 -5.14 -15.62
CA MET A 26 -5.46 -4.53 -14.66
C MET A 26 -6.74 -4.02 -15.32
N LYS A 27 -6.66 -3.42 -16.51
CA LYS A 27 -7.85 -2.96 -17.24
C LYS A 27 -8.74 -4.13 -17.69
N GLU A 28 -8.15 -5.24 -18.11
CA GLU A 28 -8.90 -6.47 -18.41
C GLU A 28 -9.61 -7.02 -17.17
N ALA A 29 -8.92 -7.07 -16.02
CA ALA A 29 -9.50 -7.49 -14.75
C ALA A 29 -10.64 -6.57 -14.30
N ILE A 30 -10.46 -5.25 -14.40
CA ILE A 30 -11.51 -4.26 -14.10
C ILE A 30 -12.73 -4.49 -14.99
N ALA A 31 -12.53 -4.69 -16.30
CA ALA A 31 -13.61 -4.95 -17.25
C ALA A 31 -14.33 -6.28 -17.01
N ALA A 32 -13.64 -7.26 -16.43
CA ALA A 32 -14.20 -8.55 -16.05
C ALA A 32 -14.95 -8.53 -14.70
N ASP A 33 -14.96 -7.40 -13.98
CA ASP A 33 -15.63 -7.21 -12.68
C ASP A 33 -15.25 -8.30 -11.63
N ILE A 34 -13.96 -8.65 -11.60
CA ILE A 34 -13.38 -9.54 -10.60
C ILE A 34 -12.85 -8.75 -9.40
N TYR A 35 -12.71 -9.39 -8.24
CA TYR A 35 -12.06 -8.72 -7.10
C TYR A 35 -10.59 -8.40 -7.41
N ILE A 36 -10.20 -7.17 -7.07
CA ILE A 36 -8.82 -6.68 -7.24
C ILE A 36 -8.38 -6.03 -5.93
N VAL A 37 -7.23 -6.47 -5.43
CA VAL A 37 -6.54 -5.82 -4.30
C VAL A 37 -5.15 -5.41 -4.76
N GLY A 38 -4.94 -4.11 -4.91
CA GLY A 38 -3.62 -3.53 -5.19
C GLY A 38 -2.91 -3.20 -3.87
N VAL A 39 -1.60 -3.52 -3.77
CA VAL A 39 -0.78 -3.20 -2.60
C VAL A 39 0.44 -2.38 -3.04
N CYS A 40 0.72 -1.25 -2.40
CA CYS A 40 1.81 -0.32 -2.71
C CYS A 40 1.90 0.01 -4.22
N LEU A 41 2.94 -0.42 -4.95
CA LEU A 41 3.01 -0.26 -6.42
C LEU A 41 1.73 -0.77 -7.12
N GLY A 42 1.18 -1.91 -6.69
CA GLY A 42 -0.09 -2.42 -7.22
C GLY A 42 -1.29 -1.51 -6.95
N ALA A 43 -1.29 -0.77 -5.83
CA ALA A 43 -2.32 0.22 -5.53
C ALA A 43 -2.22 1.43 -6.48
N GLN A 44 -1.00 1.86 -6.77
CA GLN A 44 -0.71 2.95 -7.70
C GLN A 44 -1.08 2.56 -9.14
N LEU A 45 -0.65 1.37 -9.59
CA LEU A 45 -1.05 0.83 -10.89
C LEU A 45 -2.57 0.70 -11.03
N LEU A 46 -3.27 0.27 -9.98
CA LEU A 46 -4.74 0.22 -9.98
C LEU A 46 -5.34 1.62 -10.19
N SER A 47 -4.81 2.64 -9.51
CA SER A 47 -5.26 4.02 -9.71
C SER A 47 -5.03 4.51 -11.15
N VAL A 48 -3.89 4.14 -11.76
CA VAL A 48 -3.57 4.48 -13.15
C VAL A 48 -4.45 3.72 -14.14
N ALA A 49 -4.79 2.46 -13.85
CA ALA A 49 -5.73 1.69 -14.66
C ALA A 49 -7.13 2.32 -14.67
N TYR A 50 -7.52 2.97 -13.57
CA TYR A 50 -8.72 3.79 -13.44
C TYR A 50 -8.64 5.18 -14.09
N GLY A 51 -7.46 5.57 -14.59
CA GLY A 51 -7.24 6.83 -15.29
C GLY A 51 -6.76 7.98 -14.39
N ALA A 52 -6.37 7.71 -13.14
CA ALA A 52 -5.70 8.70 -12.30
C ALA A 52 -4.19 8.74 -12.57
N GLU A 53 -3.53 9.82 -12.14
CA GLU A 53 -2.06 9.88 -12.03
C GLU A 53 -1.66 9.58 -10.59
N TYR A 54 -0.63 8.76 -10.39
CA TYR A 54 -0.05 8.56 -9.05
C TYR A 54 0.73 9.81 -8.63
N GLU A 55 0.92 10.00 -7.33
CA GLU A 55 1.52 11.22 -6.78
C GLU A 55 2.59 10.87 -5.72
N HIS A 56 3.53 11.78 -5.47
CA HIS A 56 4.40 11.67 -4.32
C HIS A 56 3.58 11.82 -3.03
N SER A 57 3.83 10.94 -2.06
CA SER A 57 3.28 11.07 -0.71
C SER A 57 3.85 12.33 -0.05
N PRO A 58 3.08 13.06 0.79
CA PRO A 58 3.62 14.20 1.54
C PRO A 58 4.85 13.84 2.36
N GLU A 59 4.85 12.64 2.95
CA GLU A 59 5.97 12.07 3.68
C GLU A 59 6.29 10.67 3.18
N ARG A 60 7.57 10.30 3.24
CA ARG A 60 8.02 8.92 3.04
C ARG A 60 7.81 8.14 4.34
N GLU A 61 7.07 7.04 4.26
CA GLU A 61 6.76 6.17 5.41
C GLU A 61 7.44 4.81 5.22
N ILE A 62 8.38 4.48 6.12
CA ILE A 62 9.02 3.17 6.25
C ILE A 62 8.96 2.76 7.72
N GLY A 63 8.13 1.77 8.05
CA GLY A 63 7.94 1.37 9.44
C GLY A 63 6.55 0.86 9.72
N VAL A 64 6.26 0.66 10.99
CA VAL A 64 4.90 0.42 11.47
C VAL A 64 4.34 1.70 12.06
N TYR A 65 3.26 2.20 11.46
CA TYR A 65 2.61 3.44 11.85
C TYR A 65 1.08 3.31 11.83
N PRO A 66 0.37 4.12 12.64
CA PRO A 66 -1.07 4.08 12.72
C PRO A 66 -1.72 4.61 11.44
N VAL A 67 -2.72 3.87 10.99
CA VAL A 67 -3.68 4.27 9.98
C VAL A 67 -5.04 4.47 10.65
N THR A 68 -5.68 5.60 10.36
CA THR A 68 -7.01 5.94 10.87
C THR A 68 -8.03 5.85 9.74
N LEU A 69 -9.11 5.10 9.98
CA LEU A 69 -10.22 5.00 9.04
C LEU A 69 -10.97 6.33 8.96
N THR A 70 -11.34 6.72 7.74
CA THR A 70 -12.24 7.85 7.49
C THR A 70 -13.67 7.47 7.89
N MET A 71 -14.58 8.43 7.89
CA MET A 71 -16.00 8.14 8.10
C MET A 71 -16.52 7.11 7.08
N GLN A 72 -16.06 7.20 5.84
CA GLN A 72 -16.38 6.25 4.79
C GLN A 72 -15.77 4.87 5.08
N GLY A 73 -14.51 4.80 5.53
CA GLY A 73 -13.87 3.56 5.95
C GLY A 73 -14.59 2.84 7.08
N LEU A 74 -15.09 3.60 8.07
CA LEU A 74 -15.87 3.04 9.18
C LEU A 74 -17.22 2.43 8.75
N THR A 75 -17.75 2.86 7.60
CA THR A 75 -19.00 2.34 7.02
C THR A 75 -18.79 1.34 5.90
N ASP A 76 -17.54 1.14 5.46
CA ASP A 76 -17.22 0.20 4.39
C ASP A 76 -17.36 -1.25 4.89
N PRO A 77 -18.07 -2.14 4.17
CA PRO A 77 -18.38 -3.48 4.66
C PRO A 77 -17.13 -4.34 4.90
N HIS A 78 -16.04 -4.06 4.18
CA HIS A 78 -14.81 -4.85 4.24
C HIS A 78 -13.74 -4.15 5.08
N VAL A 79 -13.53 -2.84 4.85
CA VAL A 79 -12.46 -2.09 5.54
C VAL A 79 -12.80 -1.76 6.99
N SER A 80 -14.08 -1.66 7.36
CA SER A 80 -14.47 -1.41 8.76
C SER A 80 -13.98 -2.50 9.75
N LEU A 81 -13.70 -3.72 9.26
CA LEU A 81 -13.17 -4.84 10.04
C LEU A 81 -11.75 -4.58 10.59
N LEU A 82 -11.00 -3.66 9.96
CA LEU A 82 -9.69 -3.23 10.44
C LEU A 82 -9.77 -2.52 11.80
N GLY A 83 -10.91 -1.90 12.11
CA GLY A 83 -11.09 -1.08 13.30
C GLY A 83 -10.67 0.38 13.08
N LYS A 84 -11.12 1.29 13.93
CA LYS A 84 -10.97 2.75 13.71
C LYS A 84 -9.51 3.19 13.53
N ASN A 85 -8.61 2.63 14.32
CA ASN A 85 -7.18 2.85 14.25
C ASN A 85 -6.50 1.49 14.26
N ILE A 86 -5.49 1.32 13.41
CA ILE A 86 -4.73 0.08 13.28
C ILE A 86 -3.27 0.44 12.94
N GLU A 87 -2.32 -0.23 13.59
CA GLU A 87 -0.91 -0.19 13.21
C GLU A 87 -0.69 -1.05 11.96
N THR A 88 -0.08 -0.50 10.92
CA THR A 88 0.16 -1.20 9.65
C THR A 88 1.58 -0.96 9.18
N GLY A 89 2.13 -1.85 8.36
CA GLY A 89 3.42 -1.66 7.73
C GLY A 89 3.35 -0.60 6.63
N HIS A 90 4.45 0.13 6.43
CA HIS A 90 4.61 1.15 5.41
C HIS A 90 5.98 0.98 4.78
N TRP A 91 6.06 1.11 3.45
CA TRP A 91 7.33 1.13 2.73
C TRP A 91 7.18 1.87 1.41
N HIS A 92 6.89 3.17 1.46
CA HIS A 92 6.60 3.95 0.27
C HIS A 92 7.05 5.41 0.35
N GLY A 93 7.34 6.00 -0.81
CA GLY A 93 7.49 7.46 -1.01
C GLY A 93 6.38 8.06 -1.87
N ASP A 94 5.62 7.22 -2.56
CA ASP A 94 4.54 7.59 -3.47
C ASP A 94 3.19 7.12 -2.93
N MET A 95 2.10 7.60 -3.53
CA MET A 95 0.74 7.26 -3.19
C MET A 95 -0.14 7.13 -4.45
N PRO A 96 -1.25 6.38 -4.39
CA PRO A 96 -2.13 6.22 -5.55
C PRO A 96 -2.86 7.52 -5.90
N GLY A 97 -3.20 7.66 -7.17
CA GLY A 97 -4.06 8.73 -7.66
C GLY A 97 -5.53 8.57 -7.24
N LEU A 98 -6.31 9.63 -7.38
CA LEU A 98 -7.76 9.62 -7.15
C LEU A 98 -8.51 9.99 -8.44
N ILE A 99 -9.61 9.29 -8.69
CA ILE A 99 -10.67 9.69 -9.61
C ILE A 99 -11.86 10.24 -8.82
N GLU A 100 -12.82 10.89 -9.49
CA GLU A 100 -13.99 11.51 -8.85
C GLU A 100 -14.77 10.54 -7.95
N ASP A 101 -14.93 9.29 -8.37
CA ASP A 101 -15.68 8.26 -7.63
C ASP A 101 -14.83 7.44 -6.63
N ALA A 102 -13.51 7.69 -6.56
CA ALA A 102 -12.64 6.98 -5.63
C ALA A 102 -12.86 7.46 -4.20
N VAL A 103 -12.97 6.51 -3.26
CA VAL A 103 -13.24 6.80 -1.85
C VAL A 103 -12.01 6.48 -1.01
N VAL A 104 -11.43 7.48 -0.36
CA VAL A 104 -10.40 7.28 0.65
C VAL A 104 -11.05 6.70 1.92
N LEU A 105 -10.66 5.48 2.27
CA LEU A 105 -11.18 4.74 3.42
C LEU A 105 -10.27 4.87 4.65
N ALA A 106 -8.98 5.15 4.46
CA ALA A 106 -8.08 5.37 5.58
C ALA A 106 -6.89 6.26 5.22
N THR A 107 -6.34 6.94 6.22
CA THR A 107 -5.21 7.89 6.13
C THR A 107 -4.23 7.65 7.26
N SER A 108 -2.95 7.95 7.06
CA SER A 108 -1.96 8.07 8.14
C SER A 108 -1.61 9.55 8.36
N GLN A 109 -0.70 9.82 9.28
CA GLN A 109 -0.14 11.17 9.46
C GLN A 109 0.72 11.59 8.27
N GLY A 110 1.48 10.66 7.65
CA GLY A 110 2.38 10.94 6.54
C GLY A 110 1.74 10.85 5.15
N CYS A 111 0.64 10.11 4.99
CA CYS A 111 -0.01 9.88 3.71
C CYS A 111 -1.55 9.95 3.79
N PRO A 112 -2.20 10.78 2.97
CA PRO A 112 -3.66 10.94 2.98
C PRO A 112 -4.41 9.84 2.23
N ARG A 113 -3.73 8.80 1.73
CA ARG A 113 -4.28 7.83 0.77
C ARG A 113 -3.84 6.40 1.09
N GLN A 114 -4.03 5.98 2.33
CA GLN A 114 -3.55 4.68 2.81
C GLN A 114 -4.42 3.52 2.32
N ILE A 115 -5.74 3.70 2.29
CA ILE A 115 -6.66 2.72 1.72
C ILE A 115 -7.68 3.46 0.86
N ILE A 116 -7.84 3.03 -0.39
CA ILE A 116 -8.79 3.60 -1.35
C ILE A 116 -9.68 2.48 -1.90
N ARG A 117 -10.96 2.80 -2.09
CA ARG A 117 -11.90 1.97 -2.83
C ARG A 117 -12.28 2.65 -4.14
N PHE A 118 -12.03 1.97 -5.26
CA PHE A 118 -12.40 2.43 -6.60
C PHE A 118 -13.74 1.85 -7.08
N SER A 119 -14.13 0.68 -6.55
CA SER A 119 -15.43 0.05 -6.80
C SER A 119 -15.78 -0.87 -5.61
N PRO A 120 -17.00 -1.43 -5.53
CA PRO A 120 -17.31 -2.44 -4.51
C PRO A 120 -16.37 -3.66 -4.47
N LYS A 121 -15.61 -3.91 -5.55
CA LYS A 121 -14.70 -5.06 -5.68
C LYS A 121 -13.22 -4.70 -5.80
N HIS A 122 -12.89 -3.42 -5.99
CA HIS A 122 -11.52 -2.98 -6.28
C HIS A 122 -10.99 -2.07 -5.17
N TYR A 123 -10.02 -2.59 -4.43
CA TYR A 123 -9.41 -1.95 -3.27
C TYR A 123 -7.91 -1.74 -3.50
N ALA A 124 -7.40 -0.62 -3.02
CA ALA A 124 -6.00 -0.23 -3.09
C ALA A 124 -5.50 0.06 -1.67
N PHE A 125 -4.45 -0.64 -1.26
CA PHE A 125 -3.76 -0.48 0.02
C PHE A 125 -2.37 0.07 -0.26
N GLN A 126 -2.11 1.32 0.11
CA GLN A 126 -0.75 1.85 0.07
C GLN A 126 0.08 1.31 1.25
N ALA A 127 -0.58 1.05 2.39
CA ALA A 127 -0.04 0.31 3.51
C ALA A 127 0.13 -1.19 3.22
N HIS A 128 1.02 -1.82 3.98
CA HIS A 128 1.33 -3.24 3.96
C HIS A 128 0.81 -3.91 5.24
N LEU A 129 -0.28 -4.67 5.12
CA LEU A 129 -0.78 -5.50 6.22
C LEU A 129 -0.27 -6.95 6.10
N GLU A 130 0.42 -7.28 5.01
CA GLU A 130 0.96 -8.60 4.71
C GLU A 130 2.38 -8.81 5.22
N PHE A 131 3.00 -7.79 5.81
CA PHE A 131 4.36 -7.91 6.32
C PHE A 131 4.46 -9.00 7.38
N ASP A 132 5.57 -9.71 7.32
CA ASP A 132 6.04 -10.65 8.32
C ASP A 132 7.55 -10.41 8.54
N PRO A 133 8.15 -11.01 9.58
CA PRO A 133 9.56 -10.79 9.88
C PRO A 133 10.52 -11.16 8.73
N ASP A 134 10.21 -12.19 7.93
CA ASP A 134 11.06 -12.65 6.84
C ASP A 134 11.01 -11.66 5.66
N ALA A 135 9.80 -11.19 5.31
CA ALA A 135 9.59 -10.18 4.28
C ALA A 135 10.28 -8.86 4.65
N VAL A 136 10.19 -8.44 5.91
CA VAL A 136 10.83 -7.22 6.41
C VAL A 136 12.35 -7.35 6.36
N GLU A 137 12.92 -8.50 6.71
CA GLU A 137 14.36 -8.71 6.61
C GLU A 137 14.86 -8.61 5.15
N LEU A 138 14.09 -9.14 4.20
CA LEU A 138 14.39 -9.00 2.78
C LEU A 138 14.33 -7.55 2.31
N LEU A 139 13.35 -6.78 2.78
CA LEU A 139 13.22 -5.35 2.47
C LEU A 139 14.39 -4.54 3.05
N ILE A 140 14.77 -4.80 4.32
CA ILE A 140 15.95 -4.19 4.96
C ILE A 140 17.21 -4.50 4.15
N THR A 141 17.38 -5.75 3.73
CA THR A 141 18.53 -6.19 2.94
C THR A 141 18.58 -5.50 1.57
N ALA A 142 17.44 -5.39 0.90
CA ALA A 142 17.34 -4.80 -0.43
C ALA A 142 17.60 -3.28 -0.42
N ASP A 143 17.08 -2.55 0.58
CA ASP A 143 17.31 -1.10 0.71
C ASP A 143 18.66 -0.76 1.33
N GLY A 144 19.20 -1.66 2.16
CA GLY A 144 20.48 -1.52 2.85
C GLY A 144 20.33 -0.85 4.22
N GLU A 145 20.85 -1.49 5.26
CA GLU A 145 20.73 -1.03 6.65
C GLU A 145 21.30 0.38 6.88
N GLU A 146 22.48 0.68 6.34
CA GLU A 146 23.13 1.98 6.51
C GLU A 146 22.26 3.10 5.93
N LYS A 147 21.70 2.89 4.72
CA LYS A 147 20.80 3.83 4.07
C LYS A 147 19.52 4.04 4.89
N LEU A 148 18.94 2.98 5.45
CA LEU A 148 17.76 3.08 6.31
C LEU A 148 18.07 3.87 7.59
N ARG A 149 19.22 3.63 8.23
CA ARG A 149 19.66 4.42 9.40
C ARG A 149 19.80 5.89 9.05
N GLU A 150 20.51 6.21 7.97
CA GLU A 150 20.66 7.60 7.53
C GLU A 150 19.31 8.29 7.24
N GLN A 151 18.34 7.55 6.71
CA GLN A 151 16.99 8.07 6.48
C GLN A 151 16.23 8.28 7.79
N SER A 152 16.33 7.35 8.75
CA SER A 152 15.68 7.46 10.07
C SER A 152 16.15 8.68 10.86
N GLU A 153 17.38 9.15 10.63
CA GLU A 153 17.91 10.37 11.25
C GLU A 153 17.35 11.66 10.62
N LYS A 154 16.86 11.59 9.38
CA LYS A 154 16.49 12.77 8.57
C LYS A 154 14.99 12.89 8.32
N LEU A 155 14.26 11.78 8.29
CA LEU A 155 12.86 11.70 7.90
C LEU A 155 11.99 11.31 9.11
N PRO A 156 10.84 11.96 9.30
CA PRO A 156 10.02 11.79 10.51
C PRO A 156 9.32 10.44 10.60
N PHE A 157 9.14 9.74 9.48
CA PHE A 157 8.41 8.48 9.39
C PHE A 157 9.27 7.34 8.81
N VAL A 158 10.55 7.30 9.20
CA VAL A 158 11.43 6.18 8.87
C VAL A 158 11.97 5.55 10.15
N GLN A 159 11.60 4.29 10.39
CA GLN A 159 12.13 3.47 11.48
C GLN A 159 13.54 2.95 11.14
N THR A 160 14.34 2.74 12.19
CA THR A 160 15.63 2.05 12.12
C THR A 160 15.46 0.56 11.81
N PRO A 161 16.50 -0.14 11.30
CA PRO A 161 16.46 -1.59 11.13
C PRO A 161 16.10 -2.36 12.41
N GLU A 162 16.55 -1.91 13.59
CA GLU A 162 16.20 -2.52 14.87
C GLU A 162 14.73 -2.38 15.21
N GLU A 163 14.16 -1.19 15.00
CA GLU A 163 12.73 -0.95 15.23
C GLU A 163 11.88 -1.79 14.29
N LEU A 164 12.24 -1.84 13.00
CA LEU A 164 11.58 -2.68 11.99
C LEU A 164 11.54 -4.15 12.40
N ARG A 165 12.67 -4.70 12.87
CA ARG A 165 12.76 -6.09 13.35
C ARG A 165 12.03 -6.31 14.68
N GLY A 166 11.86 -5.26 15.48
CA GLY A 166 11.21 -5.30 16.78
C GLY A 166 9.69 -5.20 16.74
N ASN A 167 9.10 -4.82 15.61
CA ASN A 167 7.65 -4.70 15.47
C ASN A 167 6.93 -6.06 15.50
N ASP A 168 5.69 -6.05 15.99
CA ASP A 168 4.76 -7.18 15.90
C ASP A 168 3.81 -6.97 14.71
N TYR A 169 3.82 -7.92 13.77
CA TYR A 169 3.01 -7.89 12.55
C TYR A 169 1.71 -8.72 12.66
N SER A 170 1.51 -9.44 13.77
CA SER A 170 0.43 -10.41 13.89
C SER A 170 -0.97 -9.80 13.85
N GLU A 171 -1.16 -8.62 14.46
CA GLU A 171 -2.46 -7.93 14.43
C GLU A 171 -2.84 -7.50 13.01
N MET A 172 -1.94 -6.83 12.29
CA MET A 172 -2.24 -6.39 10.92
C MET A 172 -2.48 -7.57 9.98
N ASN A 173 -1.76 -8.69 10.14
CA ASN A 173 -2.00 -9.90 9.36
C ASN A 173 -3.39 -10.48 9.65
N ALA A 174 -3.78 -10.59 10.92
CA ALA A 174 -5.11 -11.07 11.31
C ALA A 174 -6.23 -10.20 10.72
N LYS A 175 -6.01 -8.89 10.68
CA LYS A 175 -6.93 -7.92 10.09
C LYS A 175 -6.98 -8.01 8.56
N LEU A 176 -5.85 -8.27 7.91
CA LEU A 176 -5.80 -8.56 6.48
C LEU A 176 -6.61 -9.82 6.15
N TYR A 177 -6.47 -10.89 6.92
CA TYR A 177 -7.26 -12.11 6.70
C TYR A 177 -8.76 -11.85 6.86
N ALA A 178 -9.16 -11.11 7.90
CA ALA A 178 -10.57 -10.74 8.06
C ALA A 178 -11.10 -9.91 6.88
N PHE A 179 -10.30 -8.99 6.35
CA PHE A 179 -10.63 -8.25 5.13
C PHE A 179 -10.77 -9.19 3.93
N LEU A 180 -9.79 -10.04 3.67
CA LEU A 180 -9.78 -10.95 2.51
C LEU A 180 -10.94 -11.96 2.57
N ASP A 181 -11.20 -12.56 3.74
CA ASP A 181 -12.34 -13.45 3.96
C ASP A 181 -13.65 -12.75 3.65
N SER A 182 -13.78 -11.46 3.99
CA SER A 182 -15.00 -10.71 3.74
C SER A 182 -15.27 -10.45 2.25
N LEU A 183 -14.27 -10.54 1.37
CA LEU A 183 -14.45 -10.33 -0.08
C LEU A 183 -15.10 -11.55 -0.77
N VAL A 184 -15.01 -12.73 -0.18
CA VAL A 184 -15.44 -14.00 -0.79
C VAL A 184 -16.67 -14.63 -0.12
N ASN A 185 -17.18 -13.98 0.93
CA ASN A 185 -18.32 -14.45 1.73
C ASN A 185 -19.65 -13.78 1.34
#